data_AF-A0A3P5VMA4-F1
#
_entry.id   AF-A0A3P5VMA4-F1
#
_cell.length_a   1.000
_cell.length_b   1.000
_cell.length_c   1.000
_cell.angle_alpha   90.00
_cell.angle_beta   90.00
_cell.angle_gamma   90.00
#
_symmetry.space_group_name_H-M   'P 1'
#
loop_
_entity.id
_entity.type
_entity.pdbx_description
1 polymer ?
#
loop_
_entity_poly.entity_id
_entity_poly.type
_entity_poly.pdbx_seq_one_letter_code
_entity_poly.pdbx_strand_id
1 'polypeptide(L)'
;MYQQEEEAMSSRLKVINYYPTSAERLSLEMGERLQKAAGQDLKNKLGSGEIKLINGKYVGESLKVNSTSMLKARLRKAYIPAK
;
A
#
# COMPACT_ATOMS: atom_id res chain seq x y z
N MET A 1 -46.64 -1.68 -8.65
CA MET A 1 -45.86 -2.40 -9.67
C MET A 1 -44.83 -1.45 -10.31
N TYR A 2 -43.91 -0.89 -9.52
CA TYR A 2 -42.85 0.01 -10.04
C TYR A 2 -41.44 -0.36 -9.54
N GLN A 3 -41.31 -1.37 -8.66
CA GLN A 3 -40.00 -1.82 -8.18
C GLN A 3 -39.24 -2.72 -9.17
N GLN A 4 -39.93 -3.34 -10.13
CA GLN A 4 -39.30 -4.21 -11.12
C GLN A 4 -38.54 -3.46 -12.23
N GLU A 5 -38.85 -2.18 -12.44
CA GLU A 5 -38.21 -1.37 -13.49
C GLU A 5 -36.89 -0.73 -13.04
N GLU A 6 -36.72 -0.46 -11.73
CA GLU A 6 -35.43 0.03 -11.19
C GLU A 6 -34.33 -1.05 -11.19
N GLU A 7 -34.70 -2.32 -10.96
CA GLU A 7 -33.73 -3.43 -10.98
C GLU A 7 -33.16 -3.69 -12.39
N ALA A 8 -33.94 -3.41 -13.45
CA ALA A 8 -33.53 -3.62 -14.84
C ALA A 8 -32.45 -2.62 -15.31
N MET A 9 -32.40 -1.43 -14.71
CA MET A 9 -31.37 -0.43 -15.01
C MET A 9 -30.12 -0.54 -14.13
N SER A 10 -30.15 -1.34 -13.07
CA SER A 10 -28.96 -1.69 -12.27
C SER A 10 -28.12 -2.79 -12.94
N SER A 11 -27.99 -2.75 -14.27
CA SER A 11 -26.93 -3.48 -14.96
C SER A 11 -25.60 -2.87 -14.51
N ARG A 12 -24.70 -3.70 -13.97
CA ARG A 12 -23.32 -3.32 -13.67
C ARG A 12 -22.61 -2.99 -14.98
N LEU A 13 -22.85 -1.81 -15.52
CA LEU A 13 -22.06 -1.23 -16.59
C LEU A 13 -20.62 -1.19 -16.08
N LYS A 14 -19.81 -2.14 -16.54
CA LYS A 14 -18.35 -2.03 -16.44
C LYS A 14 -17.99 -0.84 -17.32
N VAL A 15 -18.00 0.35 -16.71
CA VAL A 15 -17.47 1.56 -17.32
C VAL A 15 -15.97 1.32 -17.46
N ILE A 16 -15.54 0.91 -18.65
CA ILE A 16 -14.13 0.88 -19.00
C ILE A 16 -13.74 2.34 -19.20
N ASN A 17 -13.23 2.98 -18.14
CA ASN A 17 -12.72 4.33 -18.23
C ASN A 17 -11.44 4.30 -19.08
N TYR A 18 -11.53 4.84 -20.30
CA TYR A 18 -10.38 4.97 -21.20
C TYR A 18 -9.32 5.92 -20.64
N TYR A 19 -9.71 6.86 -19.78
CA TYR A 19 -8.83 7.81 -19.12
C TYR A 19 -8.81 7.58 -17.61
N PRO A 20 -7.62 7.66 -16.97
CA PRO A 20 -7.54 7.56 -15.52
C PRO A 20 -8.34 8.70 -14.89
N THR A 21 -9.19 8.32 -13.95
CA THR A 21 -9.97 9.23 -13.11
C THR A 21 -9.03 10.16 -12.32
N SER A 22 -9.55 11.27 -11.81
CA SER A 22 -8.76 12.19 -10.98
C SER A 22 -8.12 11.47 -9.78
N ALA A 23 -8.83 10.53 -9.17
CA ALA A 23 -8.33 9.71 -8.05
C ALA A 23 -7.19 8.77 -8.48
N GLU A 24 -7.28 8.15 -9.66
CA GLU A 24 -6.21 7.30 -10.20
C GLU A 24 -4.97 8.10 -10.55
N ARG A 25 -5.14 9.28 -11.17
CA ARG A 25 -4.02 10.20 -11.45
C ARG A 25 -3.30 10.65 -10.18
N LEU A 26 -4.06 11.03 -9.16
CA LEU A 26 -3.50 11.40 -7.85
C LEU A 26 -2.75 10.22 -7.22
N SER A 27 -3.31 9.01 -7.31
CA SER A 27 -2.68 7.80 -6.76
C SER A 27 -1.36 7.47 -7.47
N LEU A 28 -1.30 7.64 -8.79
CA LEU A 28 -0.08 7.48 -9.58
C LEU A 28 1.00 8.51 -9.18
N GLU A 29 0.63 9.79 -9.12
CA GLU A 29 1.56 10.86 -8.73
C GLU A 29 2.12 10.65 -7.32
N MET A 30 1.27 10.27 -6.36
CA MET A 30 1.72 9.91 -5.02
C MET A 30 2.67 8.70 -5.04
N GLY A 31 2.37 7.70 -5.87
CA GLY A 31 3.23 6.53 -6.06
C GLY A 31 4.63 6.92 -6.56
N GLU A 32 4.72 7.79 -7.56
CA GLU A 32 5.99 8.28 -8.10
C GLU A 32 6.81 9.03 -7.04
N ARG A 33 6.15 9.92 -6.28
CA ARG A 33 6.79 10.66 -5.18
C ARG A 33 7.31 9.72 -4.10
N LEU A 34 6.53 8.69 -3.74
CA LEU A 34 6.93 7.69 -2.76
C LEU A 34 8.13 6.87 -3.25
N GLN A 35 8.12 6.44 -4.50
CA GLN A 35 9.23 5.70 -5.10
C GLN A 35 10.52 6.53 -5.10
N LYS A 36 10.42 7.81 -5.48
CA LYS A 36 11.57 8.73 -5.47
C LYS A 36 12.11 8.94 -4.06
N ALA A 37 11.24 9.13 -3.07
CA ALA A 37 11.63 9.28 -1.67
C ALA A 37 12.32 8.00 -1.14
N ALA A 38 11.74 6.83 -1.41
CA ALA A 38 12.31 5.55 -1.01
C ALA A 38 13.70 5.28 -1.64
N GLY A 39 13.87 5.63 -2.91
CA GLY A 39 15.16 5.52 -3.59
C GLY A 39 16.24 6.42 -2.98
N GLN A 40 15.87 7.66 -2.64
CA GLN A 40 16.79 8.59 -1.99
C GLN A 40 17.15 8.13 -0.57
N ASP A 41 16.17 7.65 0.20
CA ASP A 41 16.39 7.10 1.54
C ASP A 41 17.35 5.91 1.50
N LEU A 42 17.15 4.97 0.56
CA LEU A 42 18.06 3.84 0.37
C LEU A 42 19.49 4.30 0.05
N LYS A 43 19.64 5.28 -0.84
CA LYS A 43 20.95 5.84 -1.19
C LYS A 43 21.66 6.44 0.04
N ASN A 44 20.92 7.17 0.86
CA ASN A 44 21.45 7.78 2.08
C ASN A 44 21.87 6.71 3.11
N LYS A 45 21.06 5.65 3.28
CA LYS A 45 21.35 4.53 4.19
C LYS A 45 22.54 3.67 3.75
N LEU A 46 22.74 3.53 2.44
CA LEU A 46 23.96 2.94 1.89
C LEU A 46 25.18 3.82 2.14
N GLY A 47 25.07 5.13 1.92
CA GLY A 47 26.16 6.08 2.14
C GLY A 47 26.59 6.21 3.61
N SER A 48 25.64 6.10 4.54
CA SER A 48 25.92 6.12 5.99
C SER A 48 26.39 4.76 6.54
N GLY A 49 26.23 3.67 5.78
CA GLY A 49 26.57 2.31 6.21
C GLY A 49 25.54 1.62 7.10
N GLU A 50 24.37 2.24 7.31
CA GLU A 50 23.21 1.64 8.00
C GLU A 50 22.69 0.42 7.25
N ILE A 51 22.73 0.47 5.91
CA ILE A 51 22.43 -0.64 5.01
C ILE A 51 23.71 -1.00 4.24
N LYS A 52 23.94 -2.30 4.03
CA LYS A 52 25.05 -2.84 3.23
C LYS A 52 24.53 -3.78 2.16
N LEU A 53 25.23 -3.85 1.03
CA LEU A 53 24.97 -4.84 -0.02
C LEU A 53 25.97 -5.99 0.11
N ILE A 54 25.51 -7.15 0.55
CA ILE A 54 26.33 -8.35 0.78
C ILE A 54 25.78 -9.47 -0.09
N ASN A 55 26.60 -10.05 -0.97
CA ASN A 55 26.20 -11.11 -1.91
C ASN A 55 24.92 -10.76 -2.71
N GLY A 56 24.80 -9.50 -3.16
CA GLY A 56 23.64 -9.00 -3.90
C GLY A 56 22.38 -8.78 -3.05
N LYS A 57 22.45 -8.95 -1.72
CA LYS A 57 21.33 -8.72 -0.80
C LYS A 57 21.59 -7.50 0.08
N TYR A 58 20.57 -6.65 0.23
CA TYR A 58 20.61 -5.53 1.17
C TYR A 58 20.39 -6.05 2.60
N VAL A 59 21.28 -5.67 3.51
CA VAL A 59 21.27 -6.08 4.92
C VAL A 59 21.41 -4.84 5.80
N GLY A 60 20.55 -4.71 6.81
CA GLY A 60 20.58 -3.62 7.79
C GLY A 60 19.43 -3.78 8.80
N GLU A 61 19.62 -3.31 10.04
CA GLU A 61 18.58 -3.36 11.09
C GLU A 61 17.31 -2.63 10.62
N SER A 62 17.47 -1.53 9.88
CA SER A 62 16.40 -0.72 9.33
C SER A 62 15.50 -1.43 8.31
N LEU A 63 15.97 -2.55 7.75
CA LEU A 63 15.21 -3.37 6.80
C LEU A 63 14.40 -4.47 7.49
N LYS A 64 14.58 -4.66 8.80
CA LYS A 64 13.90 -5.69 9.58
C LYS A 64 12.43 -5.32 9.75
N VAL A 65 11.56 -6.04 9.06
CA VAL A 65 10.11 -5.93 9.25
C VAL A 65 9.64 -6.94 10.29
N ASN A 66 8.65 -6.55 11.11
CA ASN A 66 7.98 -7.50 11.98
C ASN A 66 7.27 -8.55 11.13
N SER A 67 7.39 -9.82 11.51
CA SER A 67 6.62 -10.87 10.86
C SER A 67 5.12 -10.59 11.03
N THR A 68 4.34 -10.94 10.01
CA THR A 68 2.88 -10.76 10.04
C THR A 68 2.22 -11.49 11.21
N SER A 69 2.79 -12.61 11.67
CA SER A 69 2.34 -13.32 12.88
C SER A 69 2.54 -12.50 14.16
N MET A 70 3.67 -11.81 14.32
CA MET A 70 3.91 -10.91 15.44
C MET A 70 3.01 -9.68 15.40
N LEU A 71 2.75 -9.12 14.22
CA LEU A 71 1.80 -8.01 14.06
C LEU A 71 0.38 -8.43 14.47
N LYS A 72 -0.09 -9.59 14.00
CA LYS A 72 -1.41 -10.15 14.39
C LYS A 72 -1.51 -10.43 15.89
N ALA A 73 -0.43 -10.88 16.54
CA ALA A 73 -0.41 -11.07 17.99
C ALA A 73 -0.52 -9.74 18.74
N ARG A 74 0.19 -8.69 18.31
CA ARG A 74 0.13 -7.35 18.91
C ARG A 74 -1.25 -6.71 18.73
N LEU A 75 -1.86 -6.84 17.56
CA LEU A 75 -3.21 -6.31 17.30
C LEU A 75 -4.27 -7.02 18.15
N ARG A 76 -4.19 -8.35 18.29
CA ARG A 76 -5.08 -9.10 19.20
C ARG A 76 -4.92 -8.71 20.67
N LYS A 77 -3.69 -8.39 21.10
CA LYS A 77 -3.41 -7.92 22.46
C LYS A 77 -3.90 -6.48 22.71
N ALA A 78 -3.96 -5.65 21.67
CA ALA A 78 -4.46 -4.28 21.73
C ALA A 78 -5.99 -4.18 21.60
N TYR A 79 -6.67 -5.25 21.19
CA TYR A 79 -8.13 -5.29 21.13
C TYR A 79 -8.71 -5.41 22.54
N ILE A 80 -9.25 -4.31 23.06
CA ILE A 80 -10.09 -4.29 24.26
C ILE A 80 -11.54 -4.37 23.77
N PRO A 81 -12.28 -5.45 24.06
CA PRO A 81 -13.69 -5.50 23.73
C PRO A 81 -14.45 -4.43 24.51
N ALA A 82 -15.21 -3.58 23.80
CA ALA A 82 -16.17 -2.68 24.43
C ALA A 82 -17.25 -3.52 25.13
N LYS A 83 -17.53 -3.22 26.40
CA LYS A 83 -18.61 -3.82 27.18
C LYS A 83 -19.96 -3.23 26.77
#